data_AF-R7NEH8-F1
#
_entry.id   AF-R7NEH8-F1
#
_cell.length_a   1.000
_cell.length_b   1.000
_cell.length_c   1.000
_cell.angle_alpha   90.00
_cell.angle_beta   90.00
_cell.angle_gamma   90.00
#
_symmetry.space_group_name_H-M   'P 1'
#
loop_
_entity.id
_entity.type
_entity.pdbx_description
1 polymer ?
#
loop_
_entity_poly.entity_id
_entity_poly.type
_entity_poly.pdbx_seq_one_letter_code
_entity_poly.pdbx_strand_id
1 'polypeptide(L)'
;MEHTDSTHYYTGYERLVQNNSNVNPTFKCSNSNDLYTVSGSSKENKKLTNPIGLITADEVVMAGGSWNSENSSYYLYNNKYYWTMSPYYFDPSYPYPCSHVFLVYSSGLLNDYIVDSTRGVRPVINLSRDVVIKSGNGTSSTPYEI
;
A
#
# COMPACT_ATOMS: atom_id res chain seq x y z
N MET A 1 3.13 -3.71 26.63
CA MET A 1 2.19 -3.47 25.52
C MET A 1 0.84 -3.34 26.19
N GLU A 2 0.25 -2.15 26.15
CA GLU A 2 -1.01 -1.85 26.84
C GLU A 2 -2.14 -2.60 26.14
N HIS A 3 -2.90 -3.43 26.88
CA HIS A 3 -4.07 -4.13 26.35
C HIS A 3 -5.21 -3.10 26.28
N THR A 4 -5.52 -2.63 25.08
CA THR A 4 -6.73 -1.86 24.82
C THR A 4 -7.83 -2.82 24.40
N ASP A 5 -8.97 -2.84 25.09
CA ASP A 5 -10.15 -3.66 24.73
C ASP A 5 -10.95 -3.07 23.54
N SER A 6 -10.36 -2.12 22.81
CA SER A 6 -11.01 -1.40 21.72
C SER A 6 -10.28 -1.60 20.40
N THR A 7 -11.06 -1.60 19.32
CA THR A 7 -10.54 -1.64 17.95
C THR A 7 -9.62 -0.45 17.70
N HIS A 8 -8.40 -0.73 17.23
CA HIS A 8 -7.43 0.28 16.84
C HIS A 8 -7.46 0.49 15.32
N TYR A 9 -7.85 1.68 14.89
CA TYR A 9 -7.80 2.07 13.48
C TYR A 9 -6.46 2.73 13.15
N TYR A 10 -5.86 2.33 12.03
CA TYR A 10 -4.58 2.90 11.59
C TYR A 10 -4.79 4.15 10.72
N THR A 11 -3.73 4.95 10.58
CA THR A 11 -3.82 6.24 9.86
C THR A 11 -4.28 6.14 8.40
N GLY A 12 -4.11 4.98 7.76
CA GLY A 12 -4.67 4.73 6.41
C GLY A 12 -6.20 4.77 6.40
N TYR A 13 -6.86 4.20 7.41
CA TYR A 13 -8.32 4.29 7.58
C TYR A 13 -8.78 5.75 7.74
N GLU A 14 -8.10 6.51 8.60
CA GLU A 14 -8.44 7.91 8.87
C GLU A 14 -8.39 8.76 7.59
N ARG A 15 -7.33 8.57 6.77
CA ARG A 15 -7.13 9.34 5.52
C ARG A 15 -8.04 8.93 4.38
N LEU A 16 -8.37 7.66 4.27
CA LEU A 16 -9.00 7.10 3.07
C LEU A 16 -10.48 6.74 3.27
N VAL A 17 -10.92 6.55 4.51
CA VAL A 17 -12.23 5.94 4.81
C VAL A 17 -13.07 6.76 5.79
N GLN A 18 -12.50 7.16 6.94
CA GLN A 18 -13.25 7.78 8.04
C GLN A 18 -14.05 9.02 7.61
N ASN A 19 -13.54 9.78 6.64
CA ASN A 19 -14.23 10.92 6.04
C ASN A 19 -14.25 10.77 4.51
N ASN A 20 -15.27 10.09 4.00
CA ASN A 20 -15.45 9.82 2.57
C ASN A 20 -15.51 11.09 1.68
N SER A 21 -15.78 12.26 2.27
CA SER A 21 -15.86 13.54 1.56
C SER A 21 -14.52 14.28 1.53
N ASN A 22 -13.51 13.78 2.24
CA ASN A 22 -12.18 14.39 2.35
C ASN A 22 -11.08 13.32 2.31
N VAL A 23 -11.15 12.44 1.31
CA VAL A 23 -10.11 11.43 1.04
C VAL A 23 -8.80 12.14 0.72
N ASN A 24 -7.77 11.92 1.56
CA ASN A 24 -6.51 12.66 1.49
C ASN A 24 -5.30 11.71 1.52
N PRO A 25 -5.01 11.01 0.41
CA PRO A 25 -3.88 10.09 0.34
C PRO A 25 -2.55 10.86 0.42
N THR A 26 -1.49 10.22 0.92
CA THR A 26 -0.16 10.85 1.03
C THR A 26 0.98 9.86 0.80
N PHE A 27 2.08 10.36 0.20
CA PHE A 27 3.36 9.65 0.11
C PHE A 27 4.32 9.96 1.26
N LYS A 28 3.89 10.82 2.20
CA LYS A 28 4.73 11.27 3.31
C LYS A 28 4.41 10.47 4.56
N CYS A 29 5.44 9.84 5.13
CA CYS A 29 5.36 9.28 6.48
C CYS A 29 5.36 10.42 7.50
N SER A 30 4.46 10.36 8.49
CA SER A 30 4.48 11.29 9.63
C SER A 30 5.69 11.08 10.53
N ASN A 31 6.19 9.84 10.60
CA ASN A 31 7.41 9.46 11.30
C ASN A 31 8.47 9.03 10.27
N SER A 32 9.65 9.63 10.30
CA SER A 32 10.73 9.29 9.38
C SER A 32 11.22 7.85 9.57
N ASN A 33 11.11 7.27 10.77
CA ASN A 33 11.54 5.91 11.07
C ASN A 33 10.70 4.83 10.37
N ASP A 34 9.52 5.18 9.86
CA ASP A 34 8.64 4.26 9.13
C ASP A 34 9.03 4.14 7.65
N LEU A 35 9.98 4.97 7.19
CA LEU A 35 10.48 4.91 5.83
C LEU A 35 11.40 3.69 5.65
N TYR A 36 10.94 2.70 4.90
CA TYR A 36 11.76 1.54 4.55
C TYR A 36 12.81 1.89 3.51
N THR A 37 14.09 1.72 3.88
CA THR A 37 15.21 1.99 2.99
C THR A 37 16.26 0.90 3.00
N VAL A 38 17.16 0.93 2.03
CA VAL A 38 18.30 0.01 1.94
C VAL A 38 19.45 0.45 2.84
N SER A 39 20.35 -0.48 3.18
CA SER A 39 21.49 -0.23 4.08
C SER A 39 22.38 0.96 3.67
N GLY A 40 22.53 1.21 2.37
CA GLY A 40 23.31 2.35 1.83
C GLY A 40 22.58 3.70 1.83
N SER A 41 21.32 3.75 2.27
CA SER A 41 20.53 4.98 2.31
C SER A 41 21.02 5.93 3.42
N SER A 42 20.99 7.23 3.14
CA SER A 42 21.13 8.28 4.17
C SER A 42 19.85 8.52 4.96
N LYS A 43 18.74 7.88 4.56
CA LYS A 43 17.43 7.93 5.20
C LYS A 43 17.17 6.69 6.05
N GLU A 44 16.05 6.68 6.77
CA GLU A 44 15.83 5.85 7.97
C GLU A 44 15.56 4.35 7.74
N ASN A 45 15.54 3.62 8.87
CA ASN A 45 15.31 2.19 9.13
C ASN A 45 16.27 1.16 8.49
N LYS A 46 16.76 1.41 7.26
CA LYS A 46 17.81 0.63 6.58
C LYS A 46 17.56 -0.88 6.54
N LYS A 47 16.29 -1.32 6.57
CA LYS A 47 15.90 -2.72 6.71
C LYS A 47 15.83 -3.50 5.40
N LEU A 48 15.80 -2.82 4.25
CA LEU A 48 15.63 -3.49 2.97
C LEU A 48 16.96 -3.99 2.42
N THR A 49 16.97 -5.24 1.92
CA THR A 49 18.10 -5.76 1.11
C THR A 49 18.08 -5.15 -0.29
N ASN A 50 16.89 -5.00 -0.89
CA ASN A 50 16.68 -4.42 -2.22
C ASN A 50 15.76 -3.21 -2.10
N PRO A 51 15.91 -2.15 -2.92
CA PRO A 51 15.08 -0.94 -2.86
C PRO A 51 13.69 -1.17 -3.47
N ILE A 52 12.99 -2.21 -3.02
CA ILE A 52 11.67 -2.63 -3.49
C ILE A 52 10.69 -2.46 -2.33
N GLY A 53 9.63 -1.69 -2.57
CA GLY A 53 8.49 -1.56 -1.68
C GLY A 53 7.34 -2.48 -2.09
N LEU A 54 6.26 -2.44 -1.31
CA LEU A 54 4.97 -3.01 -1.66
C LEU A 54 3.94 -1.88 -1.77
N ILE A 55 2.99 -2.05 -2.67
CA ILE A 55 1.98 -1.01 -2.92
C ILE A 55 1.18 -0.68 -1.67
N THR A 56 0.92 0.60 -1.44
CA THR A 56 0.11 1.14 -0.35
C THR A 56 -1.32 1.44 -0.81
N ALA A 57 -2.27 1.53 0.12
CA ALA A 57 -3.63 1.96 -0.19
C ALA A 57 -3.67 3.40 -0.72
N ASP A 58 -2.82 4.29 -0.18
CA ASP A 58 -2.67 5.66 -0.67
C ASP A 58 -2.26 5.70 -2.16
N GLU A 59 -1.28 4.87 -2.57
CA GLU A 59 -0.88 4.71 -3.98
C GLU A 59 -2.03 4.20 -4.86
N VAL A 60 -2.80 3.24 -4.37
CA VAL A 60 -3.98 2.72 -5.09
C VAL A 60 -5.02 3.82 -5.30
N VAL A 61 -5.29 4.63 -4.27
CA VAL A 61 -6.25 5.74 -4.35
C VAL A 61 -5.76 6.84 -5.29
N MET A 62 -4.49 7.23 -5.21
CA MET A 62 -3.91 8.22 -6.13
C MET A 62 -3.91 7.75 -7.60
N ALA A 63 -3.83 6.43 -7.82
CA ALA A 63 -3.93 5.85 -9.15
C ALA A 63 -5.36 5.86 -9.73
N GLY A 64 -6.38 6.13 -8.91
CA GLY A 64 -7.79 6.14 -9.30
C GLY A 64 -8.65 5.04 -8.66
N GLY A 65 -8.07 4.16 -7.83
CA GLY A 65 -8.85 3.28 -6.98
C GLY A 65 -9.65 4.07 -5.95
N SER A 66 -10.74 3.50 -5.44
CA SER A 66 -11.61 4.21 -4.51
C SER A 66 -12.17 3.28 -3.44
N TRP A 67 -12.26 3.77 -2.21
CA TRP A 67 -12.84 3.04 -1.10
C TRP A 67 -14.31 2.72 -1.37
N ASN A 68 -14.67 1.45 -1.25
CA ASN A 68 -16.05 0.95 -1.37
C ASN A 68 -16.74 1.35 -2.71
N SER A 69 -15.95 1.59 -3.76
CA SER A 69 -16.44 1.90 -5.10
C SER A 69 -15.57 1.18 -6.14
N GLU A 70 -16.23 0.48 -7.06
CA GLU A 70 -15.54 -0.25 -8.12
C GLU A 70 -15.01 0.71 -9.18
N ASN A 71 -13.76 0.51 -9.60
CA ASN A 71 -13.20 1.18 -10.74
C ASN A 71 -12.32 0.19 -11.52
N SER A 72 -12.78 -0.24 -12.69
CA SER A 72 -12.01 -1.11 -13.58
C SER A 72 -11.26 -0.35 -14.69
N SER A 73 -11.28 0.99 -14.66
CA SER A 73 -10.76 1.84 -15.72
C SER A 73 -9.43 2.52 -15.38
N TYR A 74 -8.92 2.35 -14.16
CA TYR A 74 -7.67 2.94 -13.70
C TYR A 74 -6.45 2.07 -14.04
N TYR A 75 -5.27 2.68 -14.19
CA TYR A 75 -4.11 2.02 -14.80
C TYR A 75 -3.53 0.84 -14.00
N LEU A 76 -3.84 0.76 -12.70
CA LEU A 76 -3.42 -0.35 -11.84
C LEU A 76 -4.39 -1.55 -11.89
N TYR A 77 -5.57 -1.39 -12.49
CA TYR A 77 -6.55 -2.48 -12.63
C TYR A 77 -5.98 -3.64 -13.45
N ASN A 78 -6.08 -4.86 -12.92
CA ASN A 78 -5.61 -6.06 -13.60
C ASN A 78 -6.44 -7.33 -13.33
N ASN A 79 -7.67 -7.18 -12.83
CA ASN A 79 -8.57 -8.31 -12.53
C ASN A 79 -7.96 -9.35 -11.55
N LYS A 80 -7.19 -8.90 -10.54
CA LYS A 80 -6.59 -9.75 -9.51
C LYS A 80 -6.89 -9.23 -8.11
N TYR A 81 -6.93 -10.15 -7.14
CA TYR A 81 -6.90 -9.82 -5.73
C TYR A 81 -5.46 -9.58 -5.27
N TYR A 82 -5.19 -8.43 -4.65
CA TYR A 82 -3.89 -8.19 -4.04
C TYR A 82 -3.98 -7.38 -2.75
N TRP A 83 -3.15 -7.75 -1.78
CA TRP A 83 -2.93 -7.00 -0.56
C TRP A 83 -2.14 -5.72 -0.85
N THR A 84 -2.54 -4.63 -0.22
CA THR A 84 -1.66 -3.49 -0.03
C THR A 84 -0.87 -3.66 1.27
N MET A 85 0.22 -2.91 1.44
CA MET A 85 0.99 -2.88 2.68
C MET A 85 0.38 -1.96 3.74
N SER A 86 -0.77 -1.33 3.47
CA SER A 86 -1.44 -0.41 4.40
C SER A 86 -2.33 -1.18 5.37
N PRO A 87 -2.06 -1.11 6.70
CA PRO A 87 -2.99 -1.60 7.70
C PRO A 87 -4.30 -0.81 7.71
N TYR A 88 -5.40 -1.48 8.08
CA TYR A 88 -6.73 -0.89 8.17
C TYR A 88 -7.15 -0.71 9.63
N TYR A 89 -7.41 -1.81 10.35
CA TYR A 89 -7.57 -1.83 11.80
C TYR A 89 -7.04 -3.13 12.42
N PHE A 90 -6.86 -3.11 13.74
CA PHE A 90 -6.71 -4.29 14.57
C PHE A 90 -7.82 -4.35 15.61
N ASP A 91 -8.57 -5.44 15.63
CA ASP A 91 -9.58 -5.70 16.65
C ASP A 91 -9.04 -6.72 17.66
N PRO A 92 -8.81 -6.34 18.92
CA PRO A 92 -8.31 -7.24 19.96
C PRO A 92 -9.40 -8.12 20.59
N SER A 93 -10.66 -8.05 20.12
CA SER A 93 -11.80 -8.73 20.73
C SER A 93 -11.59 -10.22 20.91
N TYR A 94 -11.68 -10.67 22.17
CA TYR A 94 -11.64 -12.08 22.53
C TYR A 94 -12.93 -12.80 22.11
N PRO A 95 -12.89 -14.07 21.63
CA PRO A 95 -11.73 -14.96 21.54
C PRO A 95 -10.95 -14.91 20.22
N TYR A 96 -11.34 -14.06 19.27
CA TYR A 96 -10.80 -14.05 17.92
C TYR A 96 -10.29 -12.66 17.53
N PRO A 97 -9.06 -12.29 17.94
CA PRO A 97 -8.46 -11.05 17.48
C PRO A 97 -8.24 -11.10 15.97
N CYS A 98 -8.51 -10.00 15.26
CA CYS A 98 -8.36 -9.94 13.82
C CYS A 98 -7.58 -8.69 13.37
N SER A 99 -6.72 -8.90 12.38
CA SER A 99 -5.98 -7.84 11.71
C SER A 99 -6.55 -7.68 10.32
N HIS A 100 -6.93 -6.45 9.97
CA HIS A 100 -7.43 -6.10 8.66
C HIS A 100 -6.42 -5.20 7.95
N VAL A 101 -6.26 -5.43 6.65
CA VAL A 101 -5.47 -4.58 5.76
C VAL A 101 -6.32 -4.21 4.55
N PHE A 102 -5.91 -3.16 3.85
CA PHE A 102 -6.57 -2.80 2.61
C PHE A 102 -6.26 -3.84 1.52
N LEU A 103 -7.31 -4.31 0.84
CA LEU A 103 -7.32 -5.28 -0.24
C LEU A 103 -7.92 -4.65 -1.49
N VAL A 104 -7.28 -4.88 -2.64
CA VAL A 104 -7.89 -4.62 -3.94
C VAL A 104 -8.47 -5.92 -4.48
N TYR A 105 -9.74 -5.87 -4.87
CA TYR A 105 -10.49 -7.00 -5.40
C TYR A 105 -10.31 -7.08 -6.92
N SER A 106 -10.67 -8.23 -7.51
CA SER A 106 -10.62 -8.41 -8.96
C SER A 106 -11.55 -7.47 -9.74
N SER A 107 -12.56 -6.86 -9.10
CA SER A 107 -13.39 -5.83 -9.72
C SER A 107 -12.75 -4.42 -9.73
N GLY A 108 -11.59 -4.24 -9.08
CA GLY A 108 -10.96 -2.94 -8.88
C GLY A 108 -11.46 -2.18 -7.64
N LEU A 109 -12.34 -2.81 -6.85
CA LEU A 109 -12.77 -2.31 -5.54
C LEU A 109 -11.59 -2.29 -4.55
N LEU A 110 -11.36 -1.14 -3.91
CA LEU A 110 -10.53 -1.07 -2.70
C LEU A 110 -11.46 -1.20 -1.48
N ASN A 111 -11.20 -2.21 -0.66
CA ASN A 111 -11.90 -2.43 0.61
C ASN A 111 -10.90 -2.95 1.66
N ASP A 112 -11.34 -3.26 2.86
CA ASP A 112 -10.55 -4.01 3.83
C ASP A 112 -10.89 -5.51 3.78
N TYR A 113 -9.97 -6.34 4.29
CA TYR A 113 -10.24 -7.75 4.54
C TYR A 113 -9.30 -8.28 5.62
N ILE A 114 -9.75 -9.32 6.33
CA ILE A 114 -8.97 -10.02 7.34
C ILE A 114 -7.75 -10.73 6.71
N VAL A 115 -6.58 -10.66 7.34
CA VAL A 115 -5.35 -11.29 6.82
C VAL A 115 -5.28 -12.77 7.21
N ASP A 116 -6.25 -13.56 6.78
CA ASP A 116 -6.38 -15.01 7.05
C ASP A 116 -6.16 -15.90 5.81
N SER A 117 -5.94 -15.27 4.64
CA SER A 117 -5.93 -15.94 3.35
C SER A 117 -4.78 -15.48 2.46
N THR A 118 -4.33 -16.39 1.59
CA THR A 118 -3.27 -16.09 0.63
C THR A 118 -3.82 -15.30 -0.56
N ARG A 119 -3.29 -14.09 -0.78
CA ARG A 119 -3.58 -13.24 -1.96
C ARG A 119 -2.27 -12.74 -2.60
N GLY A 120 -2.38 -12.10 -3.75
CA GLY A 120 -1.24 -11.50 -4.42
C GLY A 120 -0.65 -10.32 -3.64
N VAL A 121 0.60 -9.98 -3.96
CA VAL A 121 1.24 -8.73 -3.55
C VAL A 121 1.74 -8.01 -4.79
N ARG A 122 1.86 -6.68 -4.73
CA ARG A 122 2.33 -5.87 -5.85
C ARG A 122 3.60 -5.11 -5.44
N PRO A 123 4.78 -5.49 -5.96
CA PRO A 123 6.01 -4.76 -5.69
C PRO A 123 5.96 -3.38 -6.36
N VAL A 124 6.59 -2.40 -5.71
CA VAL A 124 6.71 -1.03 -6.19
C VAL A 124 8.19 -0.64 -6.23
N ILE A 125 8.61 -0.07 -7.36
CA ILE A 125 9.93 0.52 -7.53
C ILE A 125 9.71 2.01 -7.76
N ASN A 126 10.19 2.84 -6.84
CA ASN A 126 10.11 4.29 -6.96
C ASN A 126 11.41 4.83 -7.55
N LEU A 127 11.29 5.53 -8.67
CA LEU A 127 12.39 6.20 -9.33
C LEU A 127 12.47 7.66 -8.86
N SER A 128 13.69 8.19 -8.75
CA SER A 128 13.86 9.63 -8.56
C SER A 128 13.35 10.35 -9.80
N ARG A 129 12.72 11.53 -9.62
CA ARG A 129 12.21 12.35 -10.73
C ARG A 129 13.27 12.75 -11.76
N ASP A 130 14.54 12.74 -11.35
CA ASP A 130 15.68 13.18 -12.17
C ASP A 130 16.46 11.99 -12.78
N VAL A 131 15.90 10.79 -12.72
CA VAL A 131 16.44 9.61 -13.43
C VAL A 131 16.33 9.81 -14.93
N VAL A 132 17.42 9.50 -15.65
CA VAL A 132 17.45 9.49 -17.11
C VAL A 132 17.33 8.05 -17.60
N ILE A 133 16.31 7.76 -18.40
CA ILE A 133 16.20 6.48 -19.10
C ILE A 133 17.28 6.46 -20.18
N LYS A 134 18.27 5.59 -20.02
CA LYS A 134 19.39 5.43 -20.97
C LYS A 134 18.96 4.63 -22.19
N SER A 135 18.17 3.57 -21.96
CA SER A 135 17.74 2.63 -22.99
C SER A 135 16.50 1.84 -22.54
N GLY A 136 15.97 1.01 -23.43
CA GLY A 136 14.81 0.15 -23.16
C GLY A 136 13.47 0.83 -23.36
N ASN A 137 12.41 0.01 -23.48
CA ASN A 137 11.02 0.48 -23.68
C ASN A 137 10.06 -0.05 -22.62
N GLY A 138 10.57 -0.70 -21.57
CA GLY A 138 9.78 -1.22 -20.45
C GLY A 138 9.14 -2.59 -20.69
N THR A 139 9.35 -3.23 -21.85
CA THR A 139 8.93 -4.62 -22.06
C THR A 139 9.87 -5.60 -21.36
N SER A 140 9.43 -6.84 -21.14
CA SER A 140 10.25 -7.87 -20.49
C SER A 140 11.53 -8.20 -21.24
N SER A 141 11.53 -8.09 -22.57
CA SER A 141 12.72 -8.30 -23.42
C SER A 141 13.63 -7.08 -23.50
N THR A 142 13.12 -5.87 -23.26
CA THR A 142 13.88 -4.62 -23.30
C THR A 142 13.46 -3.70 -22.14
N PRO A 143 13.78 -4.09 -20.88
CA PRO A 143 13.45 -3.33 -19.69
C PRO A 143 14.14 -1.97 -19.68
N TYR A 144 13.59 -1.01 -18.93
CA TYR A 144 14.22 0.30 -18.79
C TYR A 144 15.58 0.19 -18.10
N GLU A 145 16.58 0.81 -18.71
CA GLU A 145 17.89 1.02 -18.12
C GLU A 145 18.01 2.47 -17.66
N ILE A 146 18.44 2.68 -16.42
CA ILE A 146 18.49 3.98 -15.73
C ILE A 146 19.92 4.33 -15.30
#